data_AF-O97530-F1
#
_entry.id   AF-O97530-F1
#
_cell.length_a   1.000
_cell.length_b   1.000
_cell.length_c   1.000
_cell.angle_alpha   90.00
_cell.angle_beta   90.00
_cell.angle_gamma   90.00
#
_symmetry.space_group_name_H-M   'P 1'
#
loop_
_entity.id
_entity.type
_entity.pdbx_description
1 polymer ?
#
loop_
_entity_poly.entity_id
_entity_poly.type
_entity_poly.pdbx_seq_one_letter_code
_entity_poly.pdbx_strand_id
1 'polypeptide(L)'
;MGLPTVPGLLLPLVLLALLLEIYPISVTALVPHPRNRVKRAILCPQGKYIHPQDDSICCTKCHKGTYLYNDCPGPGLDTDCRECENGTFTASENHLRQCLSCSKCRKEMNQVEISPCTVYRDTVCGCRKNQYRFYWSETLFQCNNCSLCLNGTVQISCQEKQNTICTCHAGFFLREHECVSCVNCKKNT
;
A
#
# COMPACT_ATOMS: atom_id res chain seq x y z
N MET A 1 21.90 104.86 28.07
CA MET A 1 21.43 104.49 29.43
C MET A 1 20.47 103.32 29.29
N GLY A 2 20.73 102.22 29.98
CA GLY A 2 19.85 101.03 30.00
C GLY A 2 20.57 99.70 29.81
N LEU A 3 21.26 99.23 30.85
CA LEU A 3 21.35 97.80 31.19
C LEU A 3 20.05 97.43 31.96
N PRO A 4 19.60 96.16 32.10
CA PRO A 4 20.46 95.06 32.52
C PRO A 4 20.25 93.68 31.85
N THR A 5 21.38 92.99 31.79
CA THR A 5 21.61 91.55 31.96
C THR A 5 20.47 90.71 32.58
N VAL A 6 20.11 89.62 31.90
CA VAL A 6 19.75 88.35 32.53
C VAL A 6 20.76 87.29 32.05
N PRO A 7 21.64 86.77 32.93
CA PRO A 7 22.53 85.66 32.62
C PRO A 7 21.78 84.34 32.84
N GLY A 8 21.72 83.46 31.84
CA GLY A 8 21.13 82.13 32.10
C GLY A 8 20.67 81.31 30.90
N LEU A 9 21.45 81.23 29.82
CA LEU A 9 21.13 80.32 28.70
C LEU A 9 22.33 79.53 28.16
N LEU A 10 23.42 79.46 28.92
CA LEU A 10 24.59 78.66 28.55
C LEU A 10 24.66 77.28 29.23
N LEU A 11 23.64 76.88 30.01
CA LEU A 11 23.59 75.56 30.65
C LEU A 11 22.62 74.51 30.08
N PRO A 12 21.59 74.80 29.25
CA PRO A 12 20.74 73.72 28.72
C PRO A 12 21.20 73.19 27.35
N LEU A 13 22.11 73.87 26.65
CA LEU A 13 22.56 73.47 25.30
C LEU A 13 23.76 72.51 25.28
N VAL A 14 24.48 72.36 26.40
CA VAL A 14 25.59 71.39 26.50
C VAL A 14 25.09 70.01 26.96
N LEU A 15 23.90 69.92 27.57
CA LEU A 15 23.33 68.64 28.00
C LEU A 15 22.65 67.87 26.85
N LEU A 16 22.25 68.54 25.76
CA LEU A 16 21.64 67.87 24.60
C LEU A 16 22.67 67.28 23.63
N ALA A 17 23.94 67.72 23.70
CA ALA A 17 25.03 67.20 22.87
C ALA A 17 25.75 65.98 23.49
N LEU A 18 25.57 65.71 24.78
CA LEU A 18 26.12 64.52 25.47
C LEU A 18 25.19 63.30 25.46
N LEU A 19 23.95 63.43 24.94
CA LEU A 19 22.99 62.32 24.86
C LEU A 19 22.94 61.61 23.49
N LEU A 20 23.74 62.05 22.51
CA LEU A 20 23.80 61.44 21.16
C LEU A 20 25.03 60.55 20.91
N GLU A 21 25.91 60.32 21.89
CA GLU A 21 27.14 59.52 21.70
C GLU A 21 27.26 58.31 22.65
N ILE A 22 26.17 57.84 23.26
CA ILE A 22 26.19 56.61 24.09
C ILE A 22 24.94 55.73 23.90
N TYR A 23 24.39 55.66 22.68
CA TYR A 23 23.64 54.46 22.32
C TYR A 23 24.62 53.51 21.61
N PRO A 24 25.11 52.45 22.26
CA PRO A 24 25.67 51.36 21.49
C PRO A 24 24.53 50.94 20.57
N ILE A 25 24.74 51.05 19.26
CA ILE A 25 23.90 50.35 18.29
C ILE A 25 24.10 48.90 18.68
N SER A 26 23.17 48.37 19.46
CA SER A 26 23.05 46.96 19.71
C SER A 26 22.79 46.36 18.36
N VAL A 27 23.86 45.99 17.66
CA VAL A 27 23.81 44.98 16.62
C VAL A 27 23.38 43.75 17.38
N THR A 28 22.08 43.60 17.54
CA THR A 28 21.47 42.31 17.80
C THR A 28 21.89 41.49 16.58
N ALA A 29 23.03 40.82 16.71
CA ALA A 29 23.27 39.63 15.96
C ALA A 29 22.01 38.80 16.22
N LEU A 30 21.14 38.73 15.22
CA LEU A 30 20.13 37.70 15.15
C LEU A 30 20.94 36.42 15.20
N VAL A 31 21.19 35.91 16.42
CA VAL A 31 21.54 34.53 16.64
C VAL A 31 20.46 33.81 15.85
N PRO A 32 20.81 33.15 14.72
CA PRO A 32 19.81 32.41 14.00
C PRO A 32 19.23 31.48 15.04
N HIS A 33 17.94 31.69 15.32
CA HIS A 33 17.11 30.81 16.13
C HIS A 33 17.59 29.39 15.82
N PRO A 34 17.93 28.55 16.82
CA PRO A 34 18.51 27.24 16.54
C PRO A 34 17.63 26.65 15.49
N ARG A 35 18.17 26.53 14.26
CA ARG A 35 17.38 26.12 13.09
C ARG A 35 16.60 24.97 13.62
N ASN A 36 15.27 25.09 13.64
CA ASN A 36 14.40 23.99 13.98
C ASN A 36 14.95 22.89 13.09
N ARG A 37 15.71 21.95 13.69
CA ARG A 37 16.54 21.03 12.94
C ARG A 37 15.46 20.18 12.34
N VAL A 38 15.04 20.53 11.12
CA VAL A 38 14.21 19.68 10.29
C VAL A 38 15.10 18.46 10.22
N LYS A 39 14.86 17.51 11.14
CA LYS A 39 15.51 16.21 11.15
C LYS A 39 15.19 15.74 9.74
N ARG A 40 16.18 15.80 8.85
CA ARG A 40 16.04 15.20 7.54
C ARG A 40 15.71 13.75 7.88
N ALA A 41 14.46 13.35 7.65
CA ALA A 41 14.05 11.98 7.86
C ALA A 41 15.07 11.13 7.11
N ILE A 42 15.79 10.28 7.83
CA ILE A 42 16.75 9.39 7.21
C ILE A 42 15.91 8.48 6.31
N LEU A 43 16.13 8.56 5.01
CA LEU A 43 15.60 7.56 4.11
C LEU A 43 16.44 6.30 4.30
N CYS A 44 15.86 5.29 4.96
CA CYS A 44 16.53 4.01 5.11
C CYS A 44 16.77 3.37 3.73
N PRO A 45 17.89 2.65 3.55
CA PRO A 45 18.16 1.92 2.31
C PRO A 45 17.11 0.82 2.07
N GLN A 46 17.08 0.26 0.86
CA GLN A 46 16.22 -0.89 0.55
C GLN A 46 16.51 -2.07 1.51
N GLY A 47 15.46 -2.83 1.83
CA GLY A 47 15.53 -3.91 2.83
C GLY A 47 15.53 -3.43 4.28
N LYS A 48 15.50 -2.11 4.55
CA LYS A 48 15.41 -1.54 5.90
C LYS A 48 14.15 -0.70 6.10
N TYR A 49 13.80 -0.45 7.36
CA TYR A 49 12.70 0.41 7.77
C TYR A 49 13.14 1.33 8.92
N ILE A 50 12.42 2.44 9.10
CA ILE A 50 12.70 3.42 10.15
C ILE A 50 12.19 2.87 11.49
N HIS A 51 13.04 2.89 12.52
CA HIS A 51 12.68 2.41 13.86
C HIS A 51 11.57 3.28 14.47
N PRO A 52 10.49 2.70 15.03
CA PRO A 52 9.29 3.45 15.40
C PRO A 52 9.48 4.43 16.58
N GLN A 53 10.47 4.21 17.44
CA GLN A 53 10.78 5.12 18.55
C GLN A 53 11.96 6.06 18.26
N ASP A 54 12.72 5.84 17.19
CA ASP A 54 13.88 6.68 16.84
C ASP A 54 14.11 6.71 15.33
N ASP A 55 13.67 7.81 14.71
CA ASP A 55 13.77 8.02 13.26
C ASP A 55 15.21 8.11 12.71
N SER A 56 16.21 8.09 13.60
CA SER A 56 17.63 8.04 13.21
C SER A 56 18.16 6.61 13.01
N ILE A 57 17.38 5.58 13.41
CA ILE A 57 17.78 4.18 13.35
C ILE A 57 17.07 3.48 12.18
N CYS A 58 17.85 2.74 11.38
CA CYS A 58 17.34 1.89 10.32
C CYS A 58 17.49 0.41 10.69
N CYS A 59 16.36 -0.25 10.91
CA CYS A 59 16.28 -1.69 11.20
C CYS A 59 16.15 -2.51 9.92
N THR A 60 16.71 -3.71 9.92
CA THR A 60 16.56 -4.67 8.81
C THR A 60 15.14 -5.26 8.81
N LYS A 61 14.51 -5.38 7.64
CA LYS A 61 13.20 -6.03 7.53
C LYS A 61 13.31 -7.53 7.78
N CYS A 62 12.25 -8.11 8.29
CA CYS A 62 12.09 -9.55 8.42
C CYS A 62 11.93 -10.20 7.04
N HIS A 63 12.48 -11.39 6.86
CA HIS A 63 12.37 -12.15 5.62
C HIS A 63 10.94 -12.70 5.43
N LYS A 64 10.56 -13.04 4.18
CA LYS A 64 9.30 -13.75 3.92
C LYS A 64 9.21 -15.03 4.75
N GLY A 65 8.00 -15.42 5.17
CA GLY A 65 7.85 -16.52 6.14
C GLY A 65 7.93 -16.10 7.59
N THR A 66 8.32 -14.84 7.87
CA THR A 66 8.47 -14.33 9.22
C THR A 66 7.74 -13.00 9.40
N TYR A 67 7.49 -12.63 10.65
CA TYR A 67 6.91 -11.36 11.07
C TYR A 67 7.77 -10.71 12.16
N LEU A 68 7.59 -9.40 12.33
CA LEU A 68 8.28 -8.60 13.33
C LEU A 68 7.74 -8.90 14.73
N TYR A 69 8.56 -9.52 15.57
CA TYR A 69 8.26 -9.69 16.98
C TYR A 69 8.71 -8.47 17.79
N ASN A 70 10.00 -8.10 17.70
CA ASN A 70 10.53 -6.86 18.28
C ASN A 70 11.40 -6.10 17.27
N ASP A 71 11.36 -4.77 17.34
CA ASP A 71 12.25 -3.92 16.55
C ASP A 71 13.72 -4.12 16.92
N CYS A 72 14.62 -3.74 16.02
CA CYS A 72 16.05 -3.80 16.32
C CYS A 72 16.38 -2.87 17.51
N PRO A 73 17.17 -3.34 18.49
CA PRO A 73 17.47 -2.55 19.69
C PRO A 73 18.37 -1.33 19.42
N GLY A 74 18.99 -1.27 18.24
CA GLY A 74 19.90 -0.20 17.86
C GLY A 74 20.43 -0.35 16.43
N PRO A 75 21.17 0.65 15.93
CA PRO A 75 21.70 0.63 14.57
C PRO A 75 22.69 -0.53 14.38
N GLY A 76 22.47 -1.33 13.34
CA GLY A 76 23.32 -2.48 13.00
C GLY A 76 23.06 -3.74 13.84
N LEU A 77 22.08 -3.71 14.75
CA LEU A 77 21.62 -4.88 15.48
C LEU A 77 20.44 -5.52 14.75
N ASP A 78 20.29 -6.83 14.93
CA ASP A 78 19.25 -7.60 14.24
C ASP A 78 17.86 -7.30 14.79
N THR A 79 16.91 -7.27 13.87
CA THR A 79 15.48 -7.24 14.16
C THR A 79 15.04 -8.63 14.62
N ASP A 80 14.22 -8.71 15.66
CA ASP A 80 13.68 -9.98 16.15
C ASP A 80 12.49 -10.40 15.29
N CYS A 81 12.71 -11.42 14.47
CA CYS A 81 11.74 -11.94 13.52
C CYS A 81 11.35 -13.38 13.89
N ARG A 82 10.06 -13.67 13.91
CA ARG A 82 9.52 -15.00 14.21
C ARG A 82 8.80 -15.61 13.02
N GLU A 83 8.86 -16.93 12.89
CA GLU A 83 8.17 -17.65 11.83
C GLU A 83 6.65 -17.53 11.95
N CYS A 84 5.97 -17.48 10.80
CA CYS A 84 4.52 -17.51 10.75
C CYS A 84 3.97 -18.85 11.25
N GLU A 85 2.88 -18.79 12.01
CA GLU A 85 2.16 -19.99 12.44
C GLU A 85 1.42 -20.65 11.26
N ASN A 86 1.10 -21.93 11.41
CA ASN A 86 0.35 -22.67 10.40
C ASN A 86 -1.01 -21.98 10.12
N GLY A 87 -1.33 -21.79 8.83
CA GLY A 87 -2.51 -21.03 8.42
C GLY A 87 -2.26 -19.52 8.28
N THR A 88 -1.02 -19.07 8.40
CA THR A 88 -0.63 -17.67 8.12
C THR A 88 0.63 -17.58 7.25
N PHE A 89 0.83 -16.43 6.58
CA PHE A 89 1.97 -16.22 5.69
C PHE A 89 2.44 -14.76 5.60
N THR A 90 3.67 -14.56 5.14
CA THR A 90 4.18 -13.28 4.61
C THR A 90 4.96 -13.53 3.32
N ALA A 91 4.52 -12.97 2.19
CA ALA A 91 5.09 -13.30 0.88
C ALA A 91 6.41 -12.56 0.56
N SER A 92 6.70 -11.48 1.28
CA SER A 92 7.80 -10.56 0.99
C SER A 92 8.50 -10.12 2.28
N GLU A 93 9.66 -9.49 2.13
CA GLU A 93 10.32 -8.81 3.25
C GLU A 93 9.40 -7.76 3.88
N ASN A 94 9.31 -7.77 5.20
CA ASN A 94 8.28 -7.01 5.90
C ASN A 94 8.73 -6.56 7.30
N HIS A 95 7.92 -5.73 7.93
CA HIS A 95 8.02 -5.37 9.35
C HIS A 95 6.60 -5.38 9.96
N LEU A 96 5.79 -6.36 9.55
CA LEU A 96 4.42 -6.55 10.02
C LEU A 96 4.45 -7.19 11.41
N ARG A 97 3.60 -6.74 12.32
CA ARG A 97 3.50 -7.32 13.67
C ARG A 97 2.82 -8.69 13.73
N GLN A 98 2.21 -9.10 12.63
CA GLN A 98 1.52 -10.37 12.49
C GLN A 98 1.57 -10.84 11.05
N CYS A 99 1.55 -12.15 10.85
CA CYS A 99 1.40 -12.75 9.53
C CYS A 99 -0.04 -12.57 9.00
N LEU A 100 -0.19 -12.67 7.68
CA LEU A 100 -1.48 -12.60 7.02
C LEU A 100 -2.17 -13.96 7.07
N SER A 101 -3.46 -14.00 7.37
CA SER A 101 -4.22 -15.25 7.32
C SER A 101 -4.30 -15.78 5.89
N CYS A 102 -4.13 -17.09 5.74
CA CYS A 102 -4.26 -17.72 4.43
C CYS A 102 -5.68 -17.59 3.88
N SER A 103 -5.78 -17.31 2.58
CA SER A 103 -7.02 -17.31 1.83
C SER A 103 -7.69 -18.67 1.86
N LYS A 104 -9.03 -18.67 1.85
CA LYS A 104 -9.85 -19.89 1.76
C LYS A 104 -10.60 -19.89 0.44
N CYS A 105 -10.51 -21.00 -0.28
CA CYS A 105 -11.24 -21.16 -1.54
C CYS A 105 -12.73 -21.35 -1.26
N ARG A 106 -13.55 -20.59 -1.98
CA ARG A 106 -15.01 -20.53 -1.82
C ARG A 106 -15.66 -21.77 -2.42
N LYS A 107 -16.04 -22.73 -1.57
CA LYS A 107 -16.71 -23.97 -2.00
C LYS A 107 -18.05 -23.68 -2.67
N GLU A 108 -18.76 -22.66 -2.19
CA GLU A 108 -20.01 -22.15 -2.76
C GLU A 108 -19.85 -21.61 -4.19
N MET A 109 -18.62 -21.24 -4.59
CA MET A 109 -18.26 -20.80 -5.94
C MET A 109 -17.58 -21.91 -6.75
N ASN A 110 -17.65 -23.16 -6.29
CA ASN A 110 -16.98 -24.34 -6.89
C ASN A 110 -15.45 -24.21 -7.01
N GLN A 111 -14.83 -23.35 -6.21
CA GLN A 111 -13.37 -23.18 -6.24
C GLN A 111 -12.68 -24.34 -5.54
N VAL A 112 -11.48 -24.67 -6.00
CA VAL A 112 -10.61 -25.67 -5.40
C VAL A 112 -9.25 -25.07 -5.06
N GLU A 113 -8.59 -25.65 -4.07
CA GLU A 113 -7.19 -25.34 -3.77
C GLU A 113 -6.30 -25.94 -4.85
N ILE A 114 -5.59 -25.07 -5.56
CA ILE A 114 -4.59 -25.45 -6.57
C ILE A 114 -3.22 -25.57 -5.92
N SER A 115 -2.93 -24.72 -4.94
CA SER A 115 -1.70 -24.80 -4.16
C SER A 115 -1.98 -24.44 -2.70
N PRO A 116 -1.45 -25.24 -1.76
CA PRO A 116 -1.65 -24.99 -0.35
C PRO A 116 -0.90 -23.73 0.10
N CYS A 117 -1.42 -23.14 1.18
CA CYS A 117 -0.73 -22.09 1.89
C CYS A 117 0.57 -22.62 2.53
N THR A 118 1.57 -21.76 2.59
CA THR A 118 2.85 -21.98 3.27
C THR A 118 3.22 -20.70 4.02
N VAL A 119 4.19 -20.74 4.93
CA VAL A 119 4.61 -19.55 5.68
C VAL A 119 5.01 -18.37 4.78
N TYR A 120 5.45 -18.61 3.54
CA TYR A 120 5.87 -17.57 2.59
C TYR A 120 4.97 -17.42 1.36
N ARG A 121 3.82 -18.08 1.29
CA ARG A 121 2.92 -18.02 0.12
C ARG A 121 1.48 -18.31 0.51
N ASP A 122 0.56 -17.48 0.04
CA ASP A 122 -0.88 -17.69 0.23
C ASP A 122 -1.40 -18.95 -0.47
N THR A 123 -2.59 -19.40 -0.06
CA THR A 123 -3.40 -20.37 -0.79
C THR A 123 -3.71 -19.85 -2.20
N VAL A 124 -3.52 -20.68 -3.21
CA VAL A 124 -3.93 -20.36 -4.59
C VAL A 124 -5.22 -21.10 -4.91
N CYS A 125 -6.28 -20.33 -5.16
CA CYS A 125 -7.59 -20.87 -5.56
C CYS A 125 -7.76 -20.84 -7.08
N GLY A 126 -8.44 -21.87 -7.60
CA GLY A 126 -8.73 -21.99 -9.03
C GLY A 126 -9.87 -22.95 -9.30
N CYS A 127 -9.98 -23.37 -10.56
CA CYS A 127 -11.01 -24.30 -11.02
C CYS A 127 -10.40 -25.66 -11.37
N ARG A 128 -11.25 -26.69 -11.39
CA ARG A 128 -10.82 -28.03 -11.81
C ARG A 128 -10.52 -28.06 -13.31
N LYS A 129 -9.91 -29.15 -13.77
CA LYS A 129 -9.76 -29.41 -15.20
C LYS A 129 -11.13 -29.38 -15.89
N ASN A 130 -11.18 -28.84 -17.11
CA ASN A 130 -12.41 -28.64 -17.90
C ASN A 130 -13.41 -27.66 -17.27
N GLN A 131 -12.92 -26.68 -16.51
CA GLN A 131 -13.71 -25.56 -16.01
C GLN A 131 -13.03 -24.23 -16.35
N TYR A 132 -13.82 -23.18 -16.43
CA TYR A 132 -13.37 -21.80 -16.61
C TYR A 132 -13.85 -20.92 -15.46
N ARG A 133 -13.16 -19.80 -15.25
CA ARG A 133 -13.50 -18.77 -14.27
C ARG A 133 -14.49 -17.79 -14.88
N PHE A 134 -15.67 -17.70 -14.29
CA PHE A 134 -16.65 -16.65 -14.53
C PHE A 134 -16.53 -15.60 -13.42
N TYR A 135 -16.19 -14.36 -13.77
CA TYR A 135 -15.95 -13.29 -12.78
C TYR A 135 -17.24 -12.50 -12.51
N TRP A 136 -17.61 -12.41 -11.24
CA TRP A 136 -18.68 -11.52 -10.74
C TRP A 136 -18.13 -10.13 -10.39
N SER A 137 -16.85 -10.06 -10.04
CA SER A 137 -16.09 -8.81 -9.81
C SER A 137 -14.61 -9.07 -10.10
N GLU A 138 -13.74 -8.07 -9.88
CA GLU A 138 -12.30 -8.22 -10.10
C GLU A 138 -11.66 -9.37 -9.30
N THR A 139 -12.18 -9.64 -8.10
CA THR A 139 -11.63 -10.64 -7.16
C THR A 139 -12.56 -11.84 -6.93
N LEU A 140 -13.85 -11.72 -7.25
CA LEU A 140 -14.83 -12.78 -7.06
C LEU A 140 -15.07 -13.52 -8.37
N PHE A 141 -14.72 -14.81 -8.41
CA PHE A 141 -15.00 -15.68 -9.54
C PHE A 141 -15.67 -16.99 -9.11
N GLN A 142 -16.42 -17.57 -10.03
CA GLN A 142 -17.06 -18.88 -9.92
C GLN A 142 -16.49 -19.83 -10.97
N CYS A 143 -16.34 -21.09 -10.60
CA CYS A 143 -15.91 -22.14 -11.51
C CYS A 143 -17.12 -22.79 -12.19
N ASN A 144 -17.17 -22.62 -13.52
CA ASN A 144 -18.21 -23.17 -14.36
C ASN A 144 -17.61 -24.23 -15.28
N ASN A 145 -18.39 -25.27 -15.58
CA ASN A 145 -17.95 -26.30 -16.52
C ASN A 145 -17.84 -25.73 -17.92
N CYS A 146 -16.78 -26.13 -18.62
CA CYS A 146 -16.66 -25.85 -20.04
C CYS A 146 -17.77 -26.56 -20.81
N SER A 147 -18.40 -25.87 -21.77
CA SER A 147 -19.34 -26.49 -22.69
C SER A 147 -18.63 -27.54 -23.54
N LEU A 148 -19.25 -28.70 -23.67
CA LEU A 148 -18.77 -29.79 -24.52
C LEU A 148 -19.11 -29.56 -26.01
N CYS A 149 -19.87 -28.50 -26.32
CA CYS A 149 -20.39 -28.22 -27.67
C CYS A 149 -21.10 -29.42 -28.33
N LEU A 150 -21.95 -30.14 -27.58
CA LEU A 150 -22.78 -31.21 -28.16
C LEU A 150 -23.68 -30.63 -29.26
N ASN A 151 -23.79 -31.31 -30.40
CA ASN A 151 -24.52 -30.84 -31.59
C ASN A 151 -24.03 -29.49 -32.14
N GLY A 152 -22.73 -29.21 -31.94
CA GLY A 152 -22.06 -28.04 -32.47
C GLY A 152 -20.60 -28.35 -32.81
N THR A 153 -19.93 -27.36 -33.38
CA THR A 153 -18.49 -27.40 -33.68
C THR A 153 -17.78 -26.41 -32.76
N VAL A 154 -16.70 -26.85 -32.12
CA VAL A 154 -15.86 -25.97 -31.29
C VAL A 154 -15.18 -24.96 -32.20
N GLN A 155 -15.48 -23.67 -31.99
CA GLN A 155 -14.81 -22.57 -32.67
C GLN A 155 -13.63 -22.06 -31.84
N ILE A 156 -13.82 -21.94 -30.52
CA ILE A 156 -12.77 -21.59 -29.57
C ILE A 156 -12.84 -22.58 -28.42
N SER A 157 -11.74 -23.26 -28.14
CA SER A 157 -11.62 -24.16 -27.01
C SER A 157 -11.74 -23.40 -25.69
N CYS A 158 -12.26 -24.06 -24.67
CA CYS A 158 -12.35 -23.48 -23.32
C CYS A 158 -10.99 -22.96 -22.83
N GLN A 159 -10.98 -21.78 -22.23
CA GLN A 159 -9.80 -21.13 -21.66
C GLN A 159 -10.02 -20.83 -20.18
N GLU A 160 -9.00 -20.31 -19.49
CA GLU A 160 -9.11 -20.02 -18.06
C GLU A 160 -10.25 -19.05 -17.72
N LYS A 161 -10.55 -18.07 -18.58
CA LYS A 161 -11.55 -17.02 -18.33
C LYS A 161 -12.68 -16.99 -19.37
N GLN A 162 -12.74 -17.99 -20.23
CA GLN A 162 -13.70 -18.03 -21.34
C GLN A 162 -14.20 -19.45 -21.54
N ASN A 163 -15.53 -19.59 -21.61
CA ASN A 163 -16.16 -20.87 -21.94
C ASN A 163 -15.83 -21.28 -23.38
N THR A 164 -16.01 -22.55 -23.71
CA THR A 164 -15.99 -23.00 -25.10
C THR A 164 -17.01 -22.21 -25.92
N ILE A 165 -16.58 -21.70 -27.08
CA ILE A 165 -17.47 -21.04 -28.05
C ILE A 165 -17.82 -22.06 -29.13
N CYS A 166 -19.12 -22.32 -29.27
CA CYS A 166 -19.66 -23.33 -30.18
C CYS A 166 -20.41 -22.67 -31.35
N THR A 167 -20.25 -23.21 -32.55
CA THR A 167 -21.17 -22.97 -33.67
C THR A 167 -22.13 -24.15 -33.76
N CYS A 168 -23.42 -23.94 -33.48
CA CYS A 168 -24.41 -25.02 -33.48
C CYS A 168 -24.68 -25.57 -34.89
N HIS A 169 -24.91 -26.87 -34.98
CA HIS A 169 -25.27 -27.53 -36.24
C HIS A 169 -26.69 -27.17 -36.67
N ALA A 170 -27.02 -27.44 -37.94
CA ALA A 170 -28.37 -27.21 -38.47
C ALA A 170 -29.42 -27.96 -37.63
N GLY A 171 -30.52 -27.26 -37.29
CA GLY A 171 -31.57 -27.79 -36.41
C GLY A 171 -31.37 -27.52 -34.92
N PHE A 172 -30.28 -26.83 -34.55
CA PHE A 172 -30.00 -26.39 -33.19
C PHE A 172 -29.69 -24.89 -33.13
N PHE A 173 -29.95 -24.26 -31.98
CA PHE A 173 -29.62 -22.86 -31.71
C PHE A 173 -28.90 -22.72 -30.36
N LEU A 174 -28.05 -21.70 -30.24
CA LEU A 174 -27.27 -21.47 -29.02
C LEU A 174 -28.15 -20.84 -27.94
N ARG A 175 -28.23 -21.46 -26.76
CA ARG A 175 -28.88 -20.92 -25.56
C ARG A 175 -28.04 -21.28 -24.34
N GLU A 176 -27.69 -20.28 -23.53
CA GLU A 176 -26.92 -20.47 -22.28
C GLU A 176 -25.63 -21.31 -22.47
N HIS A 177 -24.95 -21.15 -23.61
CA HIS A 177 -23.73 -21.88 -24.01
C HIS A 177 -23.93 -23.36 -24.40
N GLU A 178 -25.17 -23.77 -24.66
CA GLU A 178 -25.53 -25.09 -25.16
C GLU A 178 -26.28 -24.99 -26.49
N CYS A 179 -26.09 -25.98 -27.37
CA CYS A 179 -26.85 -26.08 -28.62
C CYS A 179 -28.14 -26.84 -28.36
N VAL A 180 -29.25 -26.10 -28.30
CA VAL A 180 -30.59 -26.62 -28.00
C VAL A 180 -31.34 -26.86 -29.31
N SER A 181 -32.08 -27.97 -29.39
CA SER A 181 -32.85 -28.30 -30.60
C SER A 181 -33.93 -27.26 -30.88
N CYS A 182 -34.09 -26.89 -32.15
CA CYS A 182 -35.09 -25.93 -32.61
C CYS A 182 -36.54 -26.33 -32.28
N VAL A 183 -36.82 -27.61 -32.02
CA VAL A 183 -38.16 -28.07 -31.58
C VAL A 183 -38.58 -27.45 -30.25
N ASN A 184 -37.62 -27.02 -29.43
CA ASN A 184 -37.86 -26.38 -28.13
C ASN A 184 -38.01 -24.85 -28.24
N CYS A 185 -38.00 -24.29 -29.46
CA CYS A 185 -38.21 -22.87 -29.67
C CYS A 185 -39.66 -22.50 -29.34
N LYS A 186 -39.85 -21.59 -28.37
CA LYS A 186 -41.17 -21.04 -28.02
C LYS A 186 -41.28 -19.63 -28.60
N LYS A 187 -42.45 -19.31 -29.15
CA LYS A 187 -42.76 -17.93 -29.55
C LYS A 187 -42.83 -17.08 -28.28
N ASN A 188 -42.05 -16.01 -28.19
CA ASN A 188 -42.18 -15.06 -27.08
C ASN A 188 -43.59 -14.46 -27.14
N THR A 189 -44.40 -14.76 -26.13
CA THR A 189 -45.69 -14.09 -25.84
C THR A 189 -45.46 -12.81 -25.06
#